data_AF-A0A3D3LKM9-F1
#
_entry.id   AF-A0A3D3LKM9-F1
#
_cell.length_a   1.000
_cell.length_b   1.000
_cell.length_c   1.000
_cell.angle_alpha   90.00
_cell.angle_beta   90.00
_cell.angle_gamma   90.00
#
_symmetry.space_group_name_H-M   'P 1'
#
loop_
_entity.id
_entity.type
_entity.pdbx_description
1 polymer ?
#
loop_
_entity_poly.entity_id
_entity_poly.type
_entity_poly.pdbx_seq_one_letter_code
_entity_poly.pdbx_strand_id
1 'polypeptide(L)'
;MMEKDNQESQGLTEDKLFPADTDYEIGQDNIEIFGLDIHNPVFALSATLALIFSGLVLAFPETSTSALLSTRDIILDLFDTMFSLSIIALTTFILFLIISPFGRIRLGGEDAKPEFGFVSWVCMLFSAGVGIGMTFYGAAEPLAYYTGIYGSPLGVTPETPEAYRLAFSATLY
;
A
#
# COMPACT_ATOMS: atom_id res chain seq x y z
N MET A 1 -36.02 -23.74 -20.15
CA MET A 1 -34.97 -24.35 -19.31
C MET A 1 -33.69 -23.50 -19.33
N MET A 2 -33.83 -22.16 -19.25
CA MET A 2 -32.72 -21.19 -19.32
C MET A 2 -33.07 -20.01 -18.41
N GLU A 3 -33.34 -20.27 -17.14
CA GLU A 3 -33.76 -19.24 -16.17
C GLU A 3 -33.31 -19.63 -14.76
N LYS A 4 -32.02 -19.96 -14.60
CA LYS A 4 -31.42 -20.23 -13.29
C LYS A 4 -30.06 -19.57 -13.02
N ASP A 5 -29.48 -18.83 -13.97
CA ASP A 5 -28.13 -18.28 -13.81
C ASP A 5 -28.11 -16.78 -13.44
N ASN A 6 -29.26 -16.16 -13.13
CA ASN A 6 -29.33 -14.73 -12.81
C ASN A 6 -29.62 -14.42 -11.33
N GLN A 7 -29.34 -15.37 -10.42
CA GLN A 7 -29.56 -15.20 -8.97
C GLN A 7 -28.27 -15.14 -8.13
N GLU A 8 -27.08 -15.31 -8.71
CA GLU A 8 -25.81 -15.22 -7.96
C GLU A 8 -25.19 -13.81 -7.92
N SER A 9 -25.75 -12.84 -8.63
CA SER A 9 -25.32 -11.42 -8.62
C SER A 9 -26.27 -10.52 -7.82
N GLN A 10 -27.03 -11.08 -6.87
CA GLN A 10 -27.65 -10.25 -5.83
C GLN A 10 -26.61 -10.05 -4.74
N GLY A 11 -25.85 -8.95 -4.85
CA GLY A 11 -24.97 -8.47 -3.80
C GLY A 11 -25.68 -8.57 -2.45
N LEU A 12 -24.96 -9.10 -1.47
CA LEU A 12 -25.39 -9.20 -0.08
C LEU A 12 -26.15 -7.93 0.28
N THR A 13 -27.44 -8.04 0.59
CA THR A 13 -28.26 -6.89 0.95
C THR A 13 -27.61 -6.22 2.17
N GLU A 14 -27.00 -5.05 1.92
CA GLU A 14 -26.07 -4.36 2.82
C GLU A 14 -26.71 -3.95 4.17
N ASP A 15 -28.03 -3.89 4.18
CA ASP A 15 -28.90 -3.59 5.32
C ASP A 15 -28.71 -4.53 6.53
N LYS A 16 -28.08 -5.70 6.34
CA LYS A 16 -27.84 -6.68 7.40
C LYS A 16 -26.48 -6.61 8.06
N LEU A 17 -25.47 -5.97 7.46
CA LEU A 17 -24.12 -5.95 8.02
C LEU A 17 -23.90 -4.77 8.98
N PHE A 18 -24.62 -3.67 8.78
CA PHE A 18 -24.51 -2.47 9.59
C PHE A 18 -25.92 -1.89 9.85
N PRO A 19 -26.55 -2.15 11.00
CA PRO A 19 -27.71 -1.38 11.43
C PRO A 19 -27.21 0.00 11.91
N ALA A 20 -26.65 0.78 11.00
CA ALA A 20 -26.37 2.19 11.22
C ALA A 20 -27.64 2.94 10.82
N ASP A 21 -28.42 3.37 11.81
CA ASP A 21 -29.56 4.26 11.62
C ASP A 21 -29.01 5.65 11.28
N THR A 22 -28.65 5.84 10.01
CA THR A 22 -28.13 7.09 9.48
C THR A 22 -29.03 7.52 8.33
N ASP A 23 -29.43 8.80 8.31
CA ASP A 23 -30.17 9.41 7.20
C ASP A 23 -29.34 9.49 5.89
N TYR A 24 -28.15 8.86 5.85
CA TYR A 24 -27.21 8.90 4.74
C TYR A 24 -27.39 7.66 3.85
N GLU A 25 -27.91 7.85 2.63
CA GLU A 25 -27.95 6.81 1.59
C GLU A 25 -26.59 6.73 0.86
N ILE A 26 -26.07 5.51 0.71
CA ILE A 26 -24.79 5.26 0.03
C ILE A 26 -24.95 5.67 -1.45
N GLY A 27 -24.10 6.60 -1.91
CA GLY A 27 -24.12 7.11 -3.28
C GLY A 27 -24.95 8.38 -3.51
N GLN A 28 -25.56 8.97 -2.47
CA GLN A 28 -26.35 10.20 -2.61
C GLN A 28 -25.58 11.41 -3.18
N ASP A 29 -24.26 11.46 -2.97
CA ASP A 29 -23.37 12.54 -3.42
C ASP A 29 -22.74 12.25 -4.80
N ASN A 30 -23.09 11.11 -5.40
CA ASN A 30 -22.49 10.69 -6.64
C ASN A 30 -23.25 11.25 -7.84
N ILE A 31 -22.51 11.49 -8.92
CA ILE A 31 -23.07 11.86 -10.21
C ILE A 31 -22.85 10.71 -11.19
N GLU A 32 -23.94 10.22 -11.79
CA GLU A 32 -23.85 9.23 -12.86
C GLU A 32 -23.58 9.93 -14.19
N ILE A 33 -22.37 9.79 -14.71
CA ILE A 33 -21.99 10.31 -16.02
C ILE A 33 -21.61 9.14 -16.93
N PHE A 34 -22.33 8.97 -18.04
CA PHE A 34 -22.12 7.87 -19.00
C PHE A 34 -22.16 6.45 -18.36
N GLY A 35 -22.93 6.26 -17.29
CA GLY A 35 -23.00 4.99 -16.55
C GLY A 35 -21.84 4.74 -15.58
N LEU A 36 -20.99 5.75 -15.35
CA LEU A 36 -19.97 5.75 -14.30
C LEU A 36 -20.50 6.48 -13.08
N ASP A 37 -20.44 5.80 -11.94
CA ASP A 37 -20.78 6.36 -10.63
C ASP A 37 -19.58 7.14 -10.07
N ILE A 38 -19.65 8.48 -10.08
CA ILE A 38 -18.53 9.37 -9.72
C ILE A 38 -18.83 10.13 -8.44
N HIS A 39 -17.98 9.94 -7.43
CA HIS A 39 -18.01 10.77 -6.22
C HIS A 39 -17.47 12.18 -6.53
N ASN A 40 -18.38 13.11 -6.76
CA ASN A 40 -18.11 14.40 -7.41
C ASN A 40 -17.04 15.28 -6.73
N PRO A 41 -17.07 15.53 -5.40
CA PRO A 41 -16.03 16.36 -4.76
C PRO A 41 -14.64 15.72 -4.78
N VAL A 42 -14.56 14.40 -4.57
CA VAL A 42 -13.27 13.69 -4.43
C VAL A 42 -12.59 13.53 -5.78
N PHE A 43 -13.36 13.12 -6.79
CA PHE A 43 -12.82 12.89 -8.13
C PHE A 43 -12.31 14.19 -8.76
N ALA A 44 -13.13 15.24 -8.78
CA ALA A 44 -12.77 16.50 -9.42
C ALA A 44 -11.55 17.16 -8.75
N LEU A 45 -11.49 17.16 -7.42
CA LEU A 45 -10.36 17.73 -6.67
C LEU A 45 -9.07 16.95 -6.93
N SER A 46 -9.13 15.62 -6.82
CA SER A 46 -7.94 14.76 -6.98
C SER A 46 -7.39 14.83 -8.41
N ALA A 47 -8.27 14.74 -9.42
CA ALA A 47 -7.87 14.83 -10.82
C ALA A 47 -7.26 16.21 -11.15
N THR A 48 -7.88 17.28 -10.67
CA THR A 48 -7.38 18.64 -10.89
C THR A 48 -6.01 18.84 -10.24
N LEU A 49 -5.84 18.41 -8.99
CA LEU A 49 -4.56 18.50 -8.29
C LEU A 49 -3.47 17.68 -9.00
N ALA A 50 -3.78 16.46 -9.42
CA ALA A 50 -2.84 15.60 -10.14
C ALA A 50 -2.40 16.22 -11.48
N LEU A 51 -3.34 16.80 -12.24
CA LEU A 51 -3.04 17.46 -13.51
C LEU A 51 -2.22 18.74 -13.32
N ILE A 52 -2.56 19.57 -12.34
CA ILE A 52 -1.80 20.79 -12.03
C ILE A 52 -0.38 20.42 -11.60
N PHE A 53 -0.24 19.47 -10.67
CA PHE A 53 1.06 19.02 -10.20
C PHE A 53 1.92 18.47 -11.35
N SER A 54 1.36 17.58 -12.17
CA SER A 54 2.05 17.03 -13.35
C SER A 54 2.45 18.12 -14.35
N GLY A 55 1.54 19.07 -14.62
CA GLY A 55 1.81 20.19 -15.50
C GLY A 55 2.93 21.11 -15.00
N LEU A 56 2.98 21.39 -13.71
CA LEU A 56 4.05 22.20 -13.10
C LEU A 56 5.41 21.50 -13.18
N VAL A 57 5.46 20.20 -12.90
CA VAL A 57 6.70 19.41 -12.98
C VAL A 57 7.23 19.37 -14.42
N LEU A 58 6.35 19.22 -15.41
CA LEU A 58 6.73 19.22 -16.82
C LEU A 58 7.16 20.60 -17.33
N ALA A 59 6.55 21.68 -16.82
CA ALA A 59 6.87 23.04 -17.23
C ALA A 59 8.19 23.56 -16.62
N PHE A 60 8.55 23.13 -15.40
CA PHE A 60 9.71 23.64 -14.65
C PHE A 60 10.55 22.52 -14.01
N PRO A 61 11.16 21.62 -14.80
CA PRO A 61 11.77 20.38 -14.29
C PRO A 61 12.87 20.62 -13.25
N GLU A 62 13.83 21.52 -13.49
CA GLU A 62 14.96 21.76 -12.58
C GLU A 62 14.51 22.32 -11.21
N THR A 63 13.59 23.28 -11.22
CA THR A 63 13.01 23.86 -10.01
C THR A 63 12.19 22.82 -9.25
N SER A 64 11.40 22.01 -9.97
CA SER A 64 10.63 20.93 -9.36
C SER A 64 11.52 19.87 -8.73
N THR A 65 12.58 19.43 -9.41
CA THR A 65 13.53 18.44 -8.87
C THR A 65 14.20 18.95 -7.59
N SER A 66 14.72 20.18 -7.60
CA SER A 66 15.36 20.76 -6.41
C SER A 66 14.37 20.95 -5.24
N ALA A 67 13.15 21.41 -5.50
CA ALA A 67 12.12 21.55 -4.49
C ALA A 67 11.68 20.20 -3.90
N LEU A 68 11.49 19.17 -4.75
CA LEU A 68 11.09 17.83 -4.33
C LEU A 68 12.18 17.13 -3.51
N LEU A 69 13.45 17.24 -3.91
CA LEU A 69 14.57 16.68 -3.17
C LEU A 69 14.74 17.38 -1.81
N SER A 70 14.67 18.70 -1.77
CA SER A 70 14.71 19.46 -0.51
C SER A 70 13.56 19.08 0.42
N THR A 71 12.34 18.96 -0.13
CA THR A 71 11.17 18.54 0.65
C THR A 71 11.33 17.11 1.18
N ARG A 72 11.84 16.18 0.37
CA ARG A 72 12.17 14.81 0.80
C ARG A 72 13.13 14.84 1.99
N ASP A 73 14.22 15.61 1.89
CA ASP A 73 15.24 15.67 2.94
C ASP A 73 14.68 16.24 4.24
N ILE A 74 13.86 17.30 4.16
CA ILE A 74 13.13 17.85 5.32
C ILE A 74 12.22 16.79 5.95
N ILE A 75 11.45 16.04 5.15
CA ILE A 75 10.57 14.99 5.67
C ILE A 75 11.38 13.90 6.36
N LEU A 76 12.49 13.45 5.76
CA LEU A 76 13.37 12.45 6.37
C LEU A 76 13.95 12.97 7.68
N ASP A 77 14.49 14.18 7.72
CA ASP A 77 15.10 14.74 8.93
C ASP A 77 14.09 14.90 10.09
N LEU A 78 12.84 15.31 9.79
CA LEU A 78 11.81 15.48 10.84
C LEU A 78 11.14 14.17 11.25
N PHE A 79 10.93 13.23 10.32
CA PHE A 79 10.09 12.05 10.54
C PHE A 79 10.86 10.71 10.57
N ASP A 80 12.19 10.72 10.45
CA ASP A 80 13.03 9.50 10.48
C ASP A 80 12.68 8.58 11.66
N THR A 81 12.63 9.14 12.88
CA THR A 81 12.30 8.38 14.08
C THR A 81 10.86 7.88 14.06
N MET A 82 9.93 8.66 13.50
CA MET A 82 8.54 8.25 13.38
C MET A 82 8.41 7.03 12.46
N PHE A 83 9.04 7.06 11.28
CA PHE A 83 9.01 5.95 10.33
C PHE A 83 9.63 4.67 10.92
N SER A 84 10.80 4.79 11.55
CA SER A 84 11.47 3.65 12.19
C SER A 84 10.64 3.06 13.33
N LEU A 85 10.04 3.91 14.17
CA LEU A 85 9.18 3.45 15.26
C LEU A 85 7.87 2.84 14.75
N SER A 86 7.30 3.37 13.67
CA SER A 86 6.08 2.82 13.06
C SER A 86 6.28 1.38 12.56
N ILE A 87 7.43 1.05 11.97
CA ILE A 87 7.74 -0.32 11.54
C ILE A 87 7.73 -1.27 12.75
N ILE A 88 8.42 -0.89 13.84
CA ILE A 88 8.48 -1.70 15.07
C ILE A 88 7.08 -1.81 15.69
N ALA A 89 6.34 -0.70 15.76
CA ALA A 89 5.01 -0.65 16.37
C ALA A 89 3.99 -1.49 15.60
N LEU A 90 3.92 -1.37 14.27
CA LEU A 90 3.01 -2.13 13.42
C LEU A 90 3.36 -3.62 13.41
N THR A 91 4.65 -3.97 13.32
CA THR A 91 5.10 -5.36 13.37
C THR A 91 4.73 -5.99 14.71
N THR A 92 5.01 -5.30 15.82
CA THR A 92 4.65 -5.77 17.16
C THR A 92 3.13 -5.86 17.32
N PHE A 93 2.38 -4.91 16.78
CA PHE A 93 0.92 -4.93 16.81
C PHE A 93 0.34 -6.12 16.05
N ILE A 94 0.84 -6.42 14.84
CA ILE A 94 0.40 -7.59 14.07
C ILE A 94 0.77 -8.90 14.80
N LEU A 95 1.98 -9.01 15.36
CA LEU A 95 2.37 -10.16 16.18
C LEU A 95 1.49 -10.31 17.41
N PHE A 96 1.15 -9.20 18.07
CA PHE A 96 0.19 -9.19 19.17
C PHE A 96 -1.18 -9.70 18.71
N LEU A 97 -1.70 -9.23 17.56
CA LEU A 97 -2.98 -9.70 17.02
C LEU A 97 -2.97 -11.22 16.77
N ILE A 98 -1.88 -11.77 16.22
CA ILE A 98 -1.72 -13.20 15.96
C ILE A 98 -1.81 -14.03 17.26
N ILE A 99 -1.17 -13.58 18.34
CA ILE A 99 -1.08 -14.32 19.61
C ILE A 99 -2.32 -14.07 20.49
N SER A 100 -2.89 -12.88 20.41
CA SER A 100 -4.03 -12.47 21.20
C SER A 100 -5.32 -13.20 20.80
N PRO A 101 -6.36 -13.18 21.64
CA PRO A 101 -7.69 -13.70 21.28
C PRO A 101 -8.30 -13.03 20.04
N PHE A 102 -7.86 -11.82 19.69
CA PHE A 102 -8.37 -11.06 18.55
C PHE A 102 -8.04 -11.71 17.21
N GLY A 103 -6.93 -12.46 17.11
CA GLY A 103 -6.57 -13.18 15.88
C GLY A 103 -7.52 -14.33 15.52
N ARG A 104 -8.42 -14.73 16.43
CA ARG A 104 -9.45 -15.75 16.18
C ARG A 104 -10.74 -15.18 15.56
N ILE A 105 -10.87 -13.86 15.52
CA ILE A 105 -12.06 -13.19 15.00
C ILE A 105 -12.09 -13.39 13.48
N ARG A 106 -13.21 -13.91 12.98
CA ARG A 106 -13.46 -14.07 11.54
C ARG A 106 -13.98 -12.76 10.96
N LEU A 107 -13.35 -12.29 9.88
CA LEU A 107 -13.82 -11.14 9.12
C LEU A 107 -15.02 -11.57 8.26
N GLY A 108 -16.17 -10.91 8.44
CA GLY A 108 -17.42 -11.24 7.75
C GLY A 108 -18.49 -11.94 8.60
N GLY A 109 -18.26 -12.12 9.90
CA GLY A 109 -19.22 -12.71 10.85
C GLY A 109 -18.81 -14.08 11.39
N GLU A 110 -19.54 -14.59 12.38
CA GLU A 110 -19.19 -15.84 13.09
C GLU A 110 -19.19 -17.08 12.16
N ASP A 111 -20.15 -17.12 11.23
CA ASP A 111 -20.35 -18.22 10.27
C ASP A 111 -19.64 -18.02 8.93
N ALA A 112 -18.86 -16.95 8.78
CA ALA A 112 -18.15 -16.65 7.54
C ALA A 112 -17.18 -17.78 7.16
N LYS A 113 -17.19 -18.14 5.88
CA LYS A 113 -16.26 -19.12 5.29
C LYS A 113 -15.36 -18.41 4.26
N PRO A 114 -14.11 -18.85 4.09
CA PRO A 114 -13.25 -18.31 3.05
C PRO A 114 -13.89 -18.51 1.68
N GLU A 115 -13.99 -17.43 0.90
CA GLU A 115 -14.48 -17.46 -0.48
C GLU A 115 -13.47 -18.17 -1.40
N PHE A 116 -12.17 -17.96 -1.15
CA PHE A 116 -11.09 -18.55 -1.92
C PHE A 116 -10.39 -19.67 -1.13
N GLY A 117 -9.96 -20.71 -1.85
CA GLY A 117 -9.11 -21.76 -1.27
C GLY A 117 -7.76 -21.20 -0.81
N PHE A 118 -7.17 -21.82 0.22
CA PHE A 118 -5.94 -21.34 0.86
C PHE A 118 -4.79 -21.05 -0.11
N VAL A 119 -4.52 -21.95 -1.06
CA VAL A 119 -3.46 -21.77 -2.06
C VAL A 119 -3.76 -20.57 -2.97
N SER A 120 -5.00 -20.44 -3.44
CA SER A 120 -5.42 -19.30 -4.25
C SER A 120 -5.26 -17.99 -3.48
N TRP A 121 -5.62 -17.97 -2.20
CA TRP A 121 -5.46 -16.81 -1.32
C TRP A 121 -3.99 -16.41 -1.14
N VAL A 122 -3.09 -17.37 -0.89
CA VAL A 122 -1.64 -17.10 -0.83
C VAL A 122 -1.12 -16.56 -2.16
N CYS A 123 -1.55 -17.12 -3.29
CA CYS A 123 -1.17 -16.62 -4.61
C CYS A 123 -1.64 -15.17 -4.85
N MET A 124 -2.85 -14.81 -4.41
CA MET A 124 -3.35 -13.43 -4.51
C MET A 124 -2.52 -12.46 -3.67
N LEU A 125 -2.12 -12.84 -2.46
CA LEU A 125 -1.22 -12.02 -1.63
C LEU A 125 0.14 -11.81 -2.29
N PHE A 126 0.71 -12.86 -2.89
CA PHE A 126 1.98 -12.75 -3.61
C PHE A 126 1.84 -11.85 -4.85
N SER A 127 0.75 -11.98 -5.60
CA SER A 127 0.47 -11.13 -6.76
C SER A 127 0.26 -9.66 -6.40
N ALA A 128 -0.34 -9.39 -5.24
CA ALA A 128 -0.49 -8.02 -4.74
C ALA A 128 0.83 -7.44 -4.21
N GLY A 129 1.68 -8.27 -3.61
CA GLY A 129 2.94 -7.84 -2.99
C GLY A 129 4.15 -7.75 -3.93
N VAL A 130 4.23 -8.60 -4.95
CA VAL A 130 5.36 -8.60 -5.90
C VAL A 130 5.13 -7.54 -6.97
N GLY A 131 5.67 -6.36 -6.70
CA GLY A 131 5.62 -5.22 -7.62
C GLY A 131 6.90 -5.00 -8.42
N ILE A 132 6.87 -3.95 -9.25
CA ILE A 132 8.04 -3.45 -10.01
C ILE A 132 9.25 -3.15 -9.09
N GLY A 133 8.98 -2.77 -7.84
CA GLY A 133 10.01 -2.49 -6.83
C GLY A 133 10.95 -3.67 -6.62
N MET A 134 10.44 -4.91 -6.54
CA MET A 134 11.29 -6.09 -6.36
C MET A 134 12.15 -6.39 -7.58
N THR A 135 11.63 -6.12 -8.79
CA THR A 135 12.39 -6.33 -10.04
C THR A 135 13.53 -5.34 -10.18
N PHE A 136 13.34 -4.09 -9.73
CA PHE A 136 14.35 -3.05 -9.80
C PHE A 136 15.32 -3.10 -8.60
N TYR A 137 14.79 -3.00 -7.38
CA TYR A 137 15.59 -2.93 -6.16
C TYR A 137 16.16 -4.26 -5.71
N GLY A 138 15.59 -5.40 -6.13
CA GLY A 138 16.12 -6.72 -5.77
C GLY A 138 17.57 -6.96 -6.22
N ALA A 139 18.01 -6.31 -7.30
CA ALA A 139 19.41 -6.32 -7.72
C ALA A 139 20.13 -4.99 -7.39
N ALA A 140 19.44 -3.85 -7.51
CA ALA A 140 20.07 -2.54 -7.35
C ALA A 140 20.47 -2.25 -5.89
N GLU A 141 19.63 -2.61 -4.93
CA GLU A 141 19.85 -2.33 -3.51
C GLU A 141 21.05 -3.09 -2.90
N PRO A 142 21.18 -4.42 -3.03
CA PRO A 142 22.33 -5.13 -2.48
C PRO A 142 23.63 -4.71 -3.16
N LEU A 143 23.58 -4.38 -4.46
CA LEU A 143 24.74 -3.80 -5.15
C LEU A 143 25.11 -2.44 -4.57
N ALA A 144 24.13 -1.55 -4.35
CA ALA A 144 24.37 -0.22 -3.81
C ALA A 144 24.94 -0.24 -2.39
N TYR A 145 24.47 -1.16 -1.53
CA TYR A 145 25.03 -1.36 -0.19
C TYR A 145 26.44 -1.94 -0.21
N TYR A 146 26.74 -2.82 -1.18
CA TYR A 146 28.08 -3.39 -1.35
C TYR A 146 29.10 -2.35 -1.84
N THR A 147 28.73 -1.54 -2.83
CA THR A 147 29.61 -0.50 -3.40
C THR A 147 29.60 0.80 -2.61
N GLY A 148 28.66 0.97 -1.67
CA GLY A 148 28.56 2.13 -0.79
C GLY A 148 28.08 3.42 -1.49
N ILE A 149 27.42 3.32 -2.65
CA ILE A 149 26.97 4.50 -3.43
C ILE A 149 25.99 5.37 -2.62
N TYR A 150 25.17 4.74 -1.77
CA TYR A 150 24.22 5.42 -0.87
C TYR A 150 24.57 5.22 0.61
N GLY A 151 25.82 4.84 0.91
CA GLY A 151 26.26 4.39 2.22
C GLY A 151 26.22 2.87 2.38
N SER A 152 27.11 2.35 3.21
CA SER A 152 27.17 0.93 3.56
C SER A 152 26.44 0.69 4.89
N PRO A 153 25.75 -0.45 5.04
CA PRO A 153 25.15 -0.83 6.32
C PRO A 153 26.19 -0.79 7.45
N LEU A 154 25.85 -0.15 8.56
CA LEU A 154 26.73 0.01 9.73
C LEU A 154 28.08 0.71 9.46
N GLY A 155 28.23 1.37 8.30
CA GLY A 155 29.44 2.12 7.96
C GLY A 155 30.67 1.27 7.64
N VAL A 156 30.48 0.00 7.24
CA VAL A 156 31.60 -0.88 6.85
C VAL A 156 32.29 -0.40 5.58
N THR A 157 33.57 -0.75 5.40
CA THR A 157 34.29 -0.36 4.19
C THR A 157 33.65 -1.02 2.96
N PRO A 158 33.29 -0.25 1.91
CA PRO A 158 32.72 -0.79 0.67
C PRO A 158 33.62 -1.83 0.01
N GLU A 159 33.01 -2.66 -0.83
CA GLU A 159 33.69 -3.67 -1.66
C GLU A 159 34.43 -4.78 -0.87
N THR A 160 34.21 -4.88 0.44
CA THR A 160 34.81 -5.90 1.29
C THR A 160 33.94 -7.16 1.40
N PRO A 161 34.51 -8.31 1.81
CA PRO A 161 33.73 -9.51 2.12
C PRO A 161 32.68 -9.28 3.22
N GLU A 162 32.95 -8.35 4.14
CA GLU A 162 32.00 -7.95 5.18
C GLU A 162 30.82 -7.16 4.61
N ALA A 163 31.09 -6.15 3.76
CA ALA A 163 30.06 -5.37 3.07
C ALA A 163 29.14 -6.27 2.22
N TYR A 164 29.69 -7.29 1.56
CA TYR A 164 28.90 -8.26 0.79
C TYR A 164 27.86 -8.98 1.66
N ARG A 165 28.26 -9.44 2.85
CA ARG A 165 27.37 -10.15 3.76
C ARG A 165 26.29 -9.24 4.33
N LEU A 166 26.68 -8.01 4.69
CA LEU A 166 25.77 -7.03 5.26
C LEU A 166 24.78 -6.48 4.23
N ALA A 167 25.19 -6.33 2.97
CA ALA A 167 24.34 -5.87 1.89
C ALA A 167 23.07 -6.73 1.75
N PHE A 168 23.22 -8.07 1.70
CA PHE A 168 22.06 -8.96 1.65
C PHE A 168 21.20 -8.88 2.91
N SER A 169 21.80 -8.80 4.10
CA SER A 169 21.02 -8.68 5.34
C SER A 169 20.23 -7.38 5.42
N ALA A 170 20.78 -6.29 4.89
CA ALA A 170 20.12 -4.99 4.86
C ALA A 170 18.97 -4.95 3.85
N THR A 171 19.13 -5.56 2.66
CA THR A 171 18.04 -5.68 1.67
C THR A 171 16.91 -6.59 2.13
N LEU A 172 17.18 -7.57 3.01
CA LEU A 172 16.15 -8.45 3.57
C LEU A 172 15.36 -7.83 4.74
N TYR A 173 15.90 -6.78 5.36
CA TYR A 173 15.32 -6.11 6.53
C TYR A 173 14.27 -5.08 6.10
#